data_AF-D4P1T5-F1
#
_entry.id   AF-D4P1T5-F1
#
_cell.length_a   1.000
_cell.length_b   1.000
_cell.length_c   1.000
_cell.angle_alpha   90.00
_cell.angle_beta   90.00
_cell.angle_gamma   90.00
#
_symmetry.space_group_name_H-M   'P 1'
#
loop_
_entity.id
_entity.type
_entity.pdbx_description
1 polymer ?
#
loop_
_entity_poly.entity_id
_entity_poly.type
_entity_poly.pdbx_seq_one_letter_code
_entity_poly.pdbx_strand_id
1 'polypeptide(L)'
;ASNWMSAASFLGIAGVIYLYGYSALAYVIGWTGGYVPLLVLLAGQLRRFGKYTAPDFIGERYESSTARLISATISILITLIYSMAQFKGLA
;
A
#
# COMPACT_ATOMS: atom_id res chain seq x y z
N ALA A 1 14.53 -7.10 -1.33
CA ALA A 1 13.70 -7.04 -2.55
C ALA A 1 12.38 -7.82 -2.42
N SER A 2 12.33 -8.90 -1.62
CA SER A 2 11.13 -9.75 -1.44
C SER A 2 9.91 -9.05 -0.80
N ASN A 3 10.10 -7.97 -0.05
CA ASN A 3 9.06 -7.40 0.83
C ASN A 3 7.99 -6.58 0.07
N TRP A 4 8.30 -6.10 -1.14
CA TRP A 4 7.45 -5.16 -1.88
C TRP A 4 6.99 -5.69 -3.24
N MET A 5 7.55 -6.83 -3.69
CA MET A 5 7.17 -7.50 -4.93
C MET A 5 6.40 -8.78 -4.62
N SER A 6 5.27 -8.99 -5.29
CA SER A 6 4.40 -10.16 -5.08
C SER A 6 3.77 -10.66 -6.38
N ALA A 7 3.11 -11.82 -6.33
CA ALA A 7 2.39 -12.38 -7.47
C ALA A 7 1.27 -11.45 -7.98
N ALA A 8 0.49 -10.86 -7.08
CA ALA A 8 -0.53 -9.87 -7.39
C ALA A 8 0.06 -8.64 -8.09
N SER A 9 1.19 -8.11 -7.59
CA SER A 9 1.87 -6.97 -8.21
C SER A 9 2.41 -7.31 -9.60
N PHE A 10 3.01 -8.50 -9.77
CA PHE A 10 3.55 -8.95 -11.04
C PHE A 10 2.45 -9.14 -12.10
N LEU A 11 1.39 -9.88 -11.76
CA LEU A 11 0.25 -10.11 -12.65
C LEU A 11 -0.52 -8.82 -12.95
N GLY A 12 -0.65 -7.92 -11.98
CA GLY A 12 -1.29 -6.62 -12.16
C GLY A 12 -0.55 -5.74 -13.19
N ILE A 13 0.78 -5.67 -13.10
CA ILE A 13 1.60 -4.93 -14.06
C ILE A 13 1.52 -5.58 -15.46
N ALA A 14 1.63 -6.91 -15.53
CA ALA A 14 1.51 -7.63 -16.80
C ALA A 14 0.14 -7.38 -17.47
N GLY A 15 -0.95 -7.41 -16.71
CA GLY A 15 -2.30 -7.16 -17.21
C GLY A 15 -2.50 -5.73 -17.72
N VAL A 16 -2.00 -4.72 -16.98
CA VAL A 16 -2.11 -3.32 -17.39
C VAL A 16 -1.26 -3.05 -18.64
N ILE A 17 -0.05 -3.62 -18.74
CA ILE A 17 0.77 -3.51 -19.95
C ILE A 17 0.11 -4.22 -21.13
N TYR A 18 -0.50 -5.38 -20.92
CA TYR A 18 -1.23 -6.10 -21.98
C TYR A 18 -2.39 -5.27 -22.54
N LEU A 19 -3.15 -4.59 -21.67
CA LEU A 19 -4.32 -3.81 -22.08
C LEU A 19 -3.98 -2.42 -22.66
N TYR A 20 -2.97 -1.74 -22.10
CA TYR A 20 -2.69 -0.32 -22.39
C TYR A 20 -1.32 -0.08 -23.04
N GLY A 21 -0.55 -1.14 -23.28
CA GLY A 21 0.75 -1.09 -23.97
C GLY A 21 1.76 -0.21 -23.25
N TYR A 22 2.56 0.54 -24.02
CA TYR A 22 3.64 1.38 -23.51
C TYR A 22 3.17 2.44 -22.49
N SER A 23 1.94 2.96 -22.64
CA SER A 23 1.41 3.98 -21.73
C SER A 23 1.27 3.49 -20.28
N ALA A 24 1.14 2.17 -20.08
CA ALA A 24 1.10 1.54 -18.76
C ALA A 24 2.42 1.70 -17.97
N LEU A 25 3.56 1.95 -18.63
CA LEU A 25 4.83 2.18 -17.94
C LEU A 25 4.79 3.40 -17.00
N ALA A 26 3.95 4.39 -17.32
CA ALA A 26 3.71 5.52 -16.42
C ALA A 26 3.17 5.06 -15.04
N TYR A 27 2.38 3.99 -14.99
CA TYR A 27 1.90 3.40 -13.74
C TYR A 27 3.05 2.80 -12.92
N VAL A 28 3.98 2.11 -13.56
CA VAL A 28 5.16 1.52 -12.91
C VAL A 28 6.08 2.60 -12.36
N ILE A 29 6.33 3.65 -13.14
CA ILE A 29 7.14 4.81 -12.72
C ILE A 29 6.45 5.56 -11.59
N GLY A 30 5.14 5.80 -11.68
CA GLY A 30 4.37 6.45 -10.61
C GLY A 30 4.38 5.65 -9.32
N TRP A 31 4.23 4.32 -9.40
CA TRP A 31 4.27 3.45 -8.23
C TRP A 31 5.64 3.43 -7.55
N THR A 32 6.71 3.21 -8.33
CA THR A 32 8.09 3.20 -7.80
C THR A 32 8.54 4.56 -7.30
N GLY A 33 8.23 5.63 -8.05
CA GLY A 33 8.51 7.00 -7.68
C GLY A 33 7.75 7.46 -6.43
N GLY A 34 6.50 7.01 -6.26
CA GLY A 34 5.63 7.35 -5.12
C GLY A 34 6.14 6.87 -3.76
N TYR A 35 6.96 5.81 -3.72
CA TYR A 35 7.56 5.35 -2.47
C TYR A 35 8.53 6.37 -1.87
N VAL A 36 9.22 7.17 -2.69
CA VAL A 36 10.17 8.17 -2.21
C VAL A 36 9.50 9.25 -1.36
N PRO A 37 8.50 10.01 -1.85
CA PRO A 37 7.80 11.00 -1.04
C PRO A 37 7.05 10.35 0.12
N LEU A 38 6.48 9.15 -0.05
CA LEU A 38 5.85 8.43 1.04
C LEU A 38 6.85 8.17 2.18
N LEU A 39 8.05 7.68 1.89
CA LEU A 39 9.08 7.45 2.92
C LEU A 39 9.57 8.76 3.53
N VAL A 40 9.82 9.80 2.73
CA VAL A 40 10.30 11.11 3.24
C VAL A 40 9.28 11.76 4.16
N LEU A 41 8.00 11.73 3.80
CA LEU A 41 6.92 12.41 4.52
C LEU A 41 6.42 11.58 5.71
N LEU A 42 6.23 10.27 5.54
CA LEU A 42 5.62 9.42 6.56
C LEU A 42 6.65 8.89 7.57
N ALA A 43 7.85 8.49 7.13
CA ALA A 43 8.82 7.85 8.03
C ALA A 43 9.29 8.81 9.13
N GLY A 44 9.44 10.11 8.82
CA GLY A 44 9.76 11.14 9.80
C GLY A 44 8.67 11.30 10.87
N GLN A 45 7.40 11.26 10.46
CA GLN A 45 6.27 11.36 11.40
C GLN A 45 6.16 10.11 12.28
N LEU A 46 6.26 8.91 11.70
CA LEU A 46 6.17 7.66 12.45
C LEU A 46 7.27 7.53 13.52
N ARG A 47 8.52 7.92 13.20
CA ARG A 47 9.63 7.93 14.18
C ARG A 47 9.39 8.88 15.35
N ARG A 48 8.77 10.04 15.11
CA ARG A 48 8.47 11.04 16.15
C ARG A 48 7.33 10.62 17.07
N PHE A 49 6.32 9.93 16.54
CA PHE A 49 5.17 9.46 17.31
C PHE A 49 5.43 8.14 18.05
N GLY A 50 6.49 7.40 17.70
CA GLY A 50 6.84 6.13 18.36
C GLY A 50 5.80 5.03 18.18
N LYS A 51 4.93 5.13 17.18
CA LYS A 51 3.88 4.14 16.87
C LYS A 51 4.31 3.27 15.68
N TYR A 52 3.89 2.01 15.71
CA TYR A 52 4.30 0.99 14.73
C TYR A 52 3.19 0.59 13.74
N THR A 53 1.95 1.05 13.96
CA THR A 53 0.80 0.75 13.09
C THR A 53 0.15 2.04 12.56
N ALA A 54 -0.38 1.99 11.33
CA ALA A 54 -1.07 3.13 10.73
C ALA A 54 -2.35 3.53 11.48
N PRO A 55 -3.19 2.60 12.00
CA PRO A 55 -4.36 2.95 12.80
C PRO A 55 -4.00 3.65 14.11
N ASP A 56 -2.96 3.20 14.81
CA ASP A 56 -2.54 3.84 16.06
C ASP A 56 -2.01 5.24 15.82
N PHE A 57 -1.22 5.43 14.76
CA PHE A 57 -0.72 6.74 14.35
C PHE A 57 -1.88 7.70 14.05
N ILE A 58 -2.89 7.27 13.28
CA ILE A 58 -4.04 8.10 12.93
C ILE A 58 -4.89 8.40 14.16
N GLY A 59 -5.15 7.41 15.00
CA GLY A 59 -5.94 7.58 16.22
C GLY A 59 -5.30 8.57 17.20
N GLU A 60 -3.97 8.52 17.34
CA GLU A 60 -3.22 9.46 18.18
C GLU A 60 -3.17 10.86 17.55
N ARG A 61 -2.89 10.95 16.25
CA ARG A 61 -2.74 12.25 15.57
C ARG A 61 -4.01 13.10 15.58
N TYR A 62 -5.18 12.45 15.57
CA TYR A 62 -6.48 13.12 15.59
C TYR A 62 -7.23 12.95 16.91
N GLU A 63 -6.60 12.35 17.94
CA GLU A 63 -7.19 12.05 19.25
C GLU A 63 -8.59 11.42 19.15
N SER A 64 -8.80 10.54 18.17
CA SER A 64 -10.12 10.03 17.80
C SER A 64 -10.15 8.50 17.66
N SER A 65 -10.93 7.86 18.52
CA SER A 65 -11.19 6.41 18.46
C SER A 65 -11.91 6.01 17.16
N THR A 66 -12.77 6.87 16.62
CA THR A 66 -13.46 6.62 15.35
C THR A 66 -12.48 6.63 14.17
N ALA A 67 -11.55 7.59 14.13
CA ALA A 67 -10.53 7.64 13.08
C ALA A 67 -9.60 6.43 13.13
N ARG A 68 -9.25 5.94 14.34
CA ARG A 68 -8.51 4.69 14.54
C ARG A 68 -9.27 3.50 13.95
N LEU A 69 -10.56 3.35 14.28
CA LEU A 69 -11.38 2.25 13.80
C LEU A 69 -11.48 2.24 12.27
N ILE A 70 -11.78 3.39 11.67
CA ILE A 70 -11.86 3.53 10.20
C ILE A 70 -10.53 3.12 9.54
N SER A 71 -9.41 3.63 10.05
CA SER A 71 -8.07 3.28 9.55
C SER A 71 -7.78 1.78 9.67
N ALA A 72 -8.15 1.16 10.79
CA ALA A 72 -8.00 -0.27 11.00
C ALA A 72 -8.84 -1.08 10.00
N THR A 73 -10.11 -0.72 9.82
CA THR A 73 -11.00 -1.38 8.86
C THR A 73 -10.46 -1.28 7.43
N ILE A 74 -10.01 -0.09 7.01
CA ILE A 74 -9.40 0.10 5.69
C ILE A 74 -8.16 -0.77 5.52
N SER A 75 -7.28 -0.81 6.53
CA SER A 75 -6.06 -1.64 6.50
C SER A 75 -6.38 -3.14 6.35
N ILE A 76 -7.42 -3.62 7.03
CA ILE A 76 -7.91 -5.01 6.91
C ILE A 76 -8.45 -5.27 5.51
N LEU A 77 -9.31 -4.38 4.98
CA LEU A 77 -9.89 -4.53 3.66
C LEU A 77 -8.83 -4.59 2.56
N ILE A 78 -7.84 -3.70 2.61
CA ILE A 78 -6.69 -3.71 1.68
C ILE A 78 -5.99 -5.08 1.75
N THR A 79 -5.73 -5.59 2.95
CA THR A 79 -5.05 -6.88 3.16
C THR A 79 -5.87 -8.05 2.60
N LEU A 80 -7.19 -8.03 2.75
CA LEU A 80 -8.09 -9.07 2.23
C LEU A 80 -8.10 -9.08 0.70
N ILE A 81 -8.30 -7.92 0.07
CA ILE A 81 -8.31 -7.79 -1.40
C ILE A 81 -6.96 -8.23 -1.97
N TYR A 82 -5.87 -7.78 -1.34
CA TYR A 82 -4.52 -8.17 -1.74
C TYR A 82 -4.29 -9.68 -1.62
N SER A 83 -4.71 -10.29 -0.51
CA SER A 83 -4.62 -11.74 -0.30
C SER A 83 -5.40 -12.53 -1.34
N MET A 84 -6.61 -12.09 -1.72
CA MET A 84 -7.39 -12.75 -2.77
C MET A 84 -6.64 -12.77 -4.11
N ALA A 85 -6.02 -11.66 -4.49
CA ALA A 85 -5.21 -11.58 -5.71
C ALA A 85 -3.98 -12.50 -5.65
N GLN A 86 -3.36 -12.63 -4.47
CA GLN A 86 -2.24 -13.54 -4.24
C GLN A 86 -2.64 -15.01 -4.40
N PHE A 87 -3.77 -15.42 -3.81
CA PHE A 87 -4.29 -16.79 -3.97
C PHE A 87 -4.63 -17.12 -5.42
N LYS A 88 -5.26 -16.17 -6.13
CA LYS A 88 -5.58 -16.34 -7.55
C LYS A 88 -4.32 -16.42 -8.44
N GLY A 89 -3.22 -15.79 -8.03
CA GLY A 89 -1.95 -15.91 -8.74
C GLY A 89 -1.14 -17.17 -8.41
N LEU A 90 -1.54 -17.93 -7.38
CA LEU A 90 -0.93 -19.22 -7.01
C LEU A 90 -1.64 -20.43 -7.66
N ALA A 91 -2.93 -20.28 -7.98
CA ALA A 91 -3.75 -21.26 -8.68
C ALA A 91 -3.50 -21.19 -10.20
#